data_AF-A0A662QIL0-F1
#
_entry.id   AF-A0A662QIL0-F1
#
_cell.length_a   1.000
_cell.length_b   1.000
_cell.length_c   1.000
_cell.angle_alpha   90.00
_cell.angle_beta   90.00
_cell.angle_gamma   90.00
#
_symmetry.space_group_name_H-M   'P 1'
#
loop_
_entity.id
_entity.type
_entity.pdbx_description
1 polymer ?
#
loop_
_entity_poly.entity_id
_entity_poly.type
_entity_poly.pdbx_seq_one_letter_code
_entity_poly.pdbx_strand_id
1 'polypeptide(L)'
;IIDDYTDEHYDHGEVVEMFDNPYDNGPLGSNYSWNDPGPVILMASGLNDGDAKDAASLLINYTINNKNKLNKSFWKIRLIMCGDVDCDGKVLVYTDAMKVFRHAIHNEPVCSEWAADVDCDGKVLVYTDAMKVFRHAIHNEPLDCCTGCI
;
A
#
# COMPACT_ATOMS: atom_id res chain seq x y z
N ILE A 1 -6.66 -13.58 -28.48
CA ILE A 1 -5.69 -14.67 -28.19
C ILE A 1 -4.81 -14.10 -27.10
N ILE A 2 -5.02 -14.58 -25.88
CA ILE A 2 -4.11 -14.35 -24.76
C ILE A 2 -2.87 -15.20 -25.11
N ASP A 3 -1.69 -14.59 -25.11
CA ASP A 3 -0.43 -15.27 -25.44
C ASP A 3 -0.01 -16.11 -24.22
N ASP A 4 -0.15 -17.44 -24.32
CA ASP A 4 0.15 -18.44 -23.28
C ASP A 4 1.59 -18.99 -23.36
N TYR A 5 2.42 -18.44 -24.25
CA TYR A 5 3.69 -19.08 -24.60
C TYR A 5 4.78 -18.97 -23.50
N THR A 6 4.52 -18.17 -22.47
CA THR A 6 5.33 -18.13 -21.25
C THR A 6 4.43 -18.34 -20.04
N ASP A 7 3.71 -19.47 -20.00
CA ASP A 7 3.25 -20.04 -18.73
C ASP A 7 4.49 -20.38 -17.91
N GLU A 8 5.05 -19.37 -17.23
CA GLU A 8 5.89 -19.62 -16.07
C GLU A 8 5.04 -20.47 -15.12
N HIS A 9 5.47 -21.70 -14.87
CA HIS A 9 4.85 -22.53 -13.86
C HIS A 9 5.05 -21.81 -12.51
N TYR A 10 4.04 -21.05 -12.10
CA TYR A 10 3.97 -20.44 -10.77
C TYR A 10 3.69 -21.57 -9.78
N ASP A 11 4.74 -21.97 -9.07
CA ASP A 11 4.75 -22.98 -8.00
C ASP A 11 4.42 -22.38 -6.62
N HIS A 12 3.92 -21.14 -6.61
CA HIS A 12 3.54 -20.38 -5.43
C HIS A 12 2.11 -19.82 -5.62
N GLY A 13 1.33 -19.70 -4.55
CA GLY A 13 -0.13 -19.48 -4.60
C GLY A 13 -0.55 -18.03 -4.87
N GLU A 14 0.40 -17.11 -4.97
CA GLU A 14 0.23 -15.68 -5.20
C GLU A 14 0.22 -15.31 -6.70
N VAL A 15 -0.74 -14.47 -7.11
CA VAL A 15 -0.88 -14.01 -8.51
C VAL A 15 -1.12 -12.51 -8.56
N VAL A 16 -0.41 -11.83 -9.47
CA VAL A 16 -0.64 -10.43 -9.81
C VAL A 16 -1.03 -10.32 -11.29
N GLU A 17 -2.24 -9.86 -11.56
CA GLU A 17 -2.76 -9.63 -12.91
C GLU A 17 -3.03 -8.14 -13.14
N MET A 18 -2.73 -7.67 -14.36
CA MET A 18 -2.97 -6.30 -14.78
C MET A 18 -4.00 -6.30 -15.90
N PHE A 19 -5.06 -5.52 -15.73
CA PHE A 19 -6.08 -5.31 -16.73
C PHE A 19 -6.02 -3.87 -17.21
N ASP A 20 -6.09 -3.72 -18.52
CA ASP A 20 -6.29 -2.42 -19.14
C ASP A 20 -7.65 -1.84 -18.70
N ASN A 21 -7.74 -0.53 -18.48
CA ASN A 21 -9.01 0.09 -18.10
C ASN A 21 -9.86 0.27 -19.35
N PRO A 22 -10.99 -0.45 -19.51
CA PRO A 22 -11.74 -0.43 -20.75
C PRO A 22 -12.39 0.93 -21.06
N TYR A 23 -12.35 1.90 -20.12
CA TYR A 23 -13.05 3.18 -20.21
C TYR A 23 -12.17 4.38 -20.55
N ASP A 24 -10.84 4.24 -20.72
CA ASP A 24 -9.93 5.37 -20.97
C ASP A 24 -9.12 5.23 -22.29
N ASN A 25 -9.67 4.48 -23.25
CA ASN A 25 -8.99 4.13 -24.52
C ASN A 25 -8.66 5.36 -25.37
N GLY A 26 -7.43 5.40 -25.89
CA GLY A 26 -6.99 6.42 -26.82
C GLY A 26 -7.67 6.24 -28.18
N PRO A 27 -7.45 7.14 -29.15
CA PRO A 27 -7.95 6.95 -30.51
C PRO A 27 -7.42 5.62 -31.05
N LEU A 28 -8.34 4.72 -31.41
CA LEU A 28 -8.05 3.33 -31.78
C LEU A 28 -7.13 3.26 -33.02
N GLY A 29 -5.83 3.21 -32.79
CA GLY A 29 -4.80 2.93 -33.80
C GLY A 29 -4.69 1.43 -34.08
N SER A 30 -4.49 1.07 -35.34
CA SER A 30 -4.87 -0.23 -35.93
C SER A 30 -3.95 -1.43 -35.64
N ASN A 31 -3.24 -1.50 -34.51
CA ASN A 31 -2.44 -2.70 -34.15
C ASN A 31 -2.30 -2.88 -32.62
N TYR A 32 -3.30 -3.57 -32.03
CA TYR A 32 -3.18 -4.45 -30.84
C TYR A 32 -3.10 -3.84 -29.42
N SER A 33 -3.14 -4.74 -28.43
CA SER A 33 -4.18 -4.87 -27.37
C SER A 33 -4.08 -3.98 -26.11
N TRP A 34 -3.44 -2.81 -26.20
CA TRP A 34 -2.98 -2.03 -25.03
C TRP A 34 -3.01 -0.51 -25.26
N ASN A 35 -3.95 0.01 -26.04
CA ASN A 35 -3.84 1.36 -26.61
C ASN A 35 -4.60 2.44 -25.80
N ASP A 36 -4.48 2.37 -24.48
CA ASP A 36 -5.35 3.05 -23.53
C ASP A 36 -4.55 3.93 -22.53
N PRO A 37 -4.66 5.26 -22.62
CA PRO A 37 -4.05 6.19 -21.68
C PRO A 37 -4.94 6.46 -20.46
N GLY A 38 -4.68 5.80 -19.32
CA GLY A 38 -5.47 6.01 -18.10
C GLY A 38 -5.14 5.07 -16.95
N PRO A 39 -5.75 5.21 -15.77
CA PRO A 39 -5.53 4.32 -14.63
C PRO A 39 -5.89 2.87 -14.99
N VAL A 40 -5.11 1.88 -14.53
CA VAL A 40 -5.32 0.44 -14.79
C VAL A 40 -6.00 -0.27 -13.62
N ILE A 41 -6.58 -1.44 -13.86
CA ILE A 41 -7.07 -2.34 -12.80
C ILE A 41 -5.96 -3.35 -12.48
N LEU A 42 -5.64 -3.47 -11.20
CA LEU A 42 -4.63 -4.40 -10.69
C LEU A 42 -5.33 -5.38 -9.76
N MET A 43 -5.10 -6.67 -9.97
CA MET A 43 -5.61 -7.72 -9.11
C MET A 43 -4.44 -8.45 -8.46
N ALA A 44 -4.36 -8.37 -7.14
CA ALA A 44 -3.50 -9.24 -6.33
C ALA A 44 -4.40 -10.28 -5.67
N SER A 45 -4.11 -11.56 -5.90
CA SER A 45 -4.90 -12.67 -5.36
C SER A 45 -4.01 -13.79 -4.86
N GLY A 46 -4.54 -14.63 -3.99
CA GLY A 46 -3.84 -15.80 -3.50
C GLY A 46 -4.79 -16.92 -3.09
N LEU A 47 -4.26 -18.14 -2.94
CA LEU A 47 -5.05 -19.31 -2.51
C LEU A 47 -5.48 -19.23 -1.03
N ASN A 48 -4.82 -18.37 -0.26
CA ASN A 48 -5.11 -18.05 1.13
C ASN A 48 -4.71 -16.58 1.44
N ASP A 49 -5.03 -16.12 2.64
CA ASP A 49 -4.75 -14.73 3.08
C ASP A 49 -3.25 -14.37 3.04
N GLY A 50 -2.36 -15.32 3.30
CA GLY A 50 -0.91 -15.15 3.22
C GLY A 50 -0.46 -14.92 1.78
N ASP A 51 -0.87 -15.79 0.88
CA ASP A 51 -0.54 -15.67 -0.55
C ASP A 51 -1.10 -14.37 -1.16
N ALA A 52 -2.32 -13.97 -0.76
CA ALA A 52 -2.91 -12.72 -1.21
C ALA A 52 -2.12 -11.49 -0.70
N LYS A 53 -1.60 -11.56 0.53
CA LYS A 53 -0.73 -10.54 1.10
C LYS A 53 0.62 -10.49 0.39
N ASP A 54 1.18 -11.64 0.00
CA ASP A 54 2.43 -11.71 -0.74
C ASP A 54 2.26 -11.19 -2.17
N ALA A 55 1.16 -11.52 -2.86
CA ALA A 55 0.77 -10.93 -4.15
C ALA A 55 0.65 -9.39 -4.07
N ALA A 56 -0.03 -8.87 -3.03
CA ALA A 56 -0.18 -7.44 -2.83
C ALA A 56 1.17 -6.76 -2.55
N SER A 57 2.05 -7.43 -1.80
CA SER A 57 3.39 -6.94 -1.50
C SER A 57 4.28 -6.89 -2.75
N LEU A 58 4.16 -7.89 -3.63
CA LEU A 58 4.82 -7.90 -4.94
C LEU A 58 4.36 -6.70 -5.78
N LEU A 59 3.05 -6.51 -5.93
CA LEU A 59 2.46 -5.38 -6.65
C LEU A 59 3.05 -4.04 -6.16
N ILE A 60 3.12 -3.86 -4.84
CA ILE A 60 3.60 -2.64 -4.18
C ILE A 60 5.09 -2.43 -4.41
N ASN A 61 5.91 -3.47 -4.22
CA ASN A 61 7.36 -3.40 -4.45
C ASN A 61 7.68 -3.03 -5.90
N TYR A 62 6.92 -3.54 -6.86
CA TYR A 62 7.03 -3.16 -8.26
C TYR A 62 6.70 -1.67 -8.47
N THR A 63 5.68 -1.11 -7.80
CA THR A 63 5.37 0.33 -7.93
C THR A 63 6.39 1.26 -7.27
N ILE A 64 7.01 0.86 -6.16
CA ILE A 64 7.94 1.69 -5.39
C ILE A 64 9.32 1.74 -6.07
N ASN A 65 9.81 0.60 -6.58
CA ASN A 65 11.20 0.46 -7.02
C ASN A 65 11.41 0.73 -8.53
N ASN A 66 10.37 0.60 -9.37
CA ASN A 66 10.49 0.83 -10.81
C ASN A 66 10.14 2.28 -11.22
N LYS A 67 11.10 3.20 -11.01
CA LYS A 67 10.96 4.62 -11.41
C LYS A 67 10.80 4.84 -12.93
N ASN A 68 11.08 3.84 -13.76
CA ASN A 68 11.11 4.00 -15.22
C ASN A 68 10.08 3.08 -15.91
N LYS A 69 9.28 3.70 -16.79
CA LYS A 69 8.27 3.15 -17.73
C LYS A 69 6.91 2.66 -17.20
N LEU A 70 6.77 2.12 -15.99
CA LEU A 70 5.45 1.69 -15.46
C LEU A 70 4.67 2.79 -14.70
N ASN A 71 5.32 3.92 -14.46
CA ASN A 71 4.79 5.08 -13.72
C ASN A 71 3.70 5.88 -14.47
N LYS A 72 3.18 5.37 -15.60
CA LYS A 72 2.04 5.97 -16.32
C LYS A 72 0.69 5.36 -15.91
N SER A 73 0.70 4.14 -15.39
CA SER A 73 -0.49 3.37 -15.07
C SER A 73 -0.51 2.94 -13.60
N PHE A 74 0.66 2.76 -12.99
CA PHE A 74 0.81 2.49 -11.58
C PHE A 74 0.88 3.79 -10.78
N TRP A 75 -0.22 4.15 -10.14
CA TRP A 75 -0.14 5.03 -8.97
C TRP A 75 0.65 4.29 -7.88
N LYS A 76 1.48 5.02 -7.11
CA LYS A 76 2.27 4.43 -6.02
C LYS A 76 1.33 3.80 -4.99
N ILE A 77 1.12 2.49 -5.08
CA ILE A 77 0.46 1.75 -4.01
C ILE A 77 1.50 1.69 -2.89
N ARG A 78 1.31 2.48 -1.84
CA ARG A 78 2.09 2.35 -0.61
C ARG A 78 1.29 1.46 0.34
N LEU A 79 1.89 0.37 0.80
CA LEU A 79 1.45 -0.29 2.01
C LEU A 79 1.67 0.71 3.14
N ILE A 80 0.60 1.37 3.56
CA ILE A 80 0.61 2.12 4.81
C ILE A 80 0.48 1.06 5.90
N MET A 81 1.48 0.98 6.78
CA MET A 81 1.44 0.07 7.93
C MET A 81 0.87 0.78 9.14
N CYS A 82 0.17 0.04 10.00
CA CYS A 82 -0.32 0.60 11.25
C CYS A 82 0.87 1.07 12.10
N GLY A 83 0.86 2.34 12.52
CA GLY A 83 1.98 2.97 13.23
C GLY A 83 3.11 3.53 12.35
N ASP A 84 3.12 3.30 11.03
CA ASP A 84 4.09 3.89 10.09
C ASP A 84 3.54 5.25 9.58
N VAL A 85 3.83 6.28 10.35
CA VAL A 85 3.18 7.60 10.29
C VAL A 85 3.90 8.51 9.30
N ASP A 86 5.14 8.17 8.92
CA ASP A 86 5.87 8.82 7.85
C ASP A 86 5.94 8.04 6.53
N CYS A 87 5.34 6.84 6.48
CA CYS A 87 5.23 5.98 5.30
C CYS A 87 6.59 5.57 4.73
N ASP A 88 7.56 5.32 5.60
CA ASP A 88 8.90 4.84 5.23
C ASP A 88 9.02 3.30 5.23
N GLY A 89 7.95 2.60 5.64
CA GLY A 89 7.86 1.15 5.72
C GLY A 89 8.33 0.57 7.04
N LYS A 90 8.52 1.39 8.09
CA LYS A 90 8.98 0.97 9.42
C LYS A 90 8.18 1.69 10.49
N VAL A 91 8.23 1.15 11.71
CA VAL A 91 7.65 1.79 12.90
C VAL A 91 8.77 2.00 13.91
N LEU A 92 9.26 3.23 14.03
CA LEU A 92 10.39 3.59 14.90
C LEU A 92 10.03 4.70 15.88
N VAL A 93 10.73 4.72 17.02
CA VAL A 93 10.51 5.73 18.08
C VAL A 93 10.79 7.15 17.59
N TYR A 94 11.95 7.35 16.93
CA TYR A 94 12.44 8.70 16.62
C TYR A 94 11.74 9.35 15.42
N THR A 95 11.13 8.55 14.56
CA THR A 95 10.36 9.00 13.40
C THR A 95 8.88 8.99 13.73
N ASP A 96 8.28 7.81 13.89
CA ASP A 96 6.82 7.64 13.95
C ASP A 96 6.23 8.11 15.27
N ALA A 97 6.70 7.59 16.40
CA ALA A 97 6.12 7.95 17.70
C ALA A 97 6.25 9.46 17.97
N MET A 98 7.39 10.05 17.60
CA MET A 98 7.60 11.50 17.69
C MET A 98 6.73 12.29 16.72
N LYS A 99 6.43 11.75 15.53
CA LYS A 99 5.56 12.41 14.57
C LYS A 99 4.10 12.37 15.01
N VAL A 100 3.62 11.26 15.56
CA VAL A 100 2.30 11.18 16.22
C VAL A 100 2.20 12.17 17.37
N PHE A 101 3.24 12.25 18.21
CA PHE A 101 3.28 13.23 19.31
C PHE A 101 3.14 14.67 18.82
N ARG A 102 3.91 15.05 17.79
CA ARG A 102 3.84 16.42 17.23
C ARG A 102 2.53 16.67 16.50
N HIS A 103 1.97 15.66 15.82
CA HIS A 103 0.65 15.75 15.23
C HIS A 103 -0.43 16.01 16.29
N ALA A 104 -0.45 15.23 17.37
CA ALA A 104 -1.46 15.35 18.42
C ALA A 104 -1.44 16.71 19.16
N ILE A 105 -0.27 17.35 19.31
CA ILE A 105 -0.14 18.62 20.04
C ILE A 105 -0.18 19.84 19.12
N HIS A 106 0.48 19.75 17.97
CA HIS A 106 0.73 20.88 17.08
C HIS A 106 0.00 20.76 15.73
N ASN A 107 -0.76 19.68 15.52
CA ASN A 107 -1.43 19.38 14.25
C ASN A 107 -0.45 19.35 13.07
N GLU A 108 0.79 18.90 13.31
CA GLU A 108 1.79 18.72 12.26
C GLU A 108 1.35 17.63 11.27
N PRO A 109 1.56 17.80 9.96
CA PRO A 109 1.07 16.86 8.96
C PRO A 109 1.73 15.48 9.10
N VAL A 110 0.89 14.43 9.01
CA VAL A 110 1.30 13.03 8.92
C VAL A 110 1.07 12.50 7.50
N CYS A 111 1.70 11.37 7.16
CA CYS A 111 1.45 10.73 5.87
C CYS A 111 0.05 10.11 5.82
N SER A 112 -0.42 9.56 6.95
CA SER A 112 -1.71 8.91 7.07
C SER A 112 -2.26 9.05 8.49
N GLU A 113 -3.46 9.65 8.60
CA GLU A 113 -4.21 9.70 9.87
C GLU A 113 -4.55 8.30 10.38
N TRP A 114 -4.87 7.39 9.45
CA TRP A 114 -5.12 5.98 9.77
C TRP A 114 -3.92 5.30 10.44
N ALA A 115 -2.69 5.63 10.03
CA ALA A 115 -1.50 5.06 10.64
C ALA A 115 -1.17 5.70 12.00
N ALA A 116 -1.71 6.89 12.26
CA ALA A 116 -1.49 7.65 13.48
C ALA A 116 -2.55 7.36 14.55
N ASP A 117 -3.77 6.97 14.17
CA ASP A 117 -4.83 6.46 15.05
C ASP A 117 -4.65 4.94 15.20
N VAL A 118 -3.80 4.55 16.14
CA VAL A 118 -3.36 3.15 16.34
C VAL A 118 -4.19 2.40 17.37
N ASP A 119 -5.32 3.00 17.76
CA ASP A 119 -6.34 2.31 18.54
C ASP A 119 -7.77 2.46 18.05
N CYS A 120 -7.92 3.02 16.85
CA CYS A 120 -9.16 3.09 16.10
C CYS A 120 -10.29 3.79 16.87
N ASP A 121 -9.95 4.81 17.66
CA ASP A 121 -10.94 5.62 18.38
C ASP A 121 -11.41 6.85 17.59
N GLY A 122 -10.81 7.07 16.40
CA GLY A 122 -11.08 8.18 15.51
C GLY A 122 -10.32 9.46 15.87
N LYS A 123 -9.34 9.40 16.78
CA LYS A 123 -8.54 10.54 17.23
C LYS A 123 -7.08 10.14 17.34
N VAL A 124 -6.21 11.12 17.11
CA VAL A 124 -4.77 10.96 17.31
C VAL A 124 -4.36 11.72 18.56
N LEU A 125 -4.08 11.00 19.65
CA LEU A 125 -3.76 11.59 20.95
C LEU A 125 -2.38 11.12 21.45
N VAL A 126 -1.76 11.97 22.28
CA VAL A 126 -0.43 11.68 22.85
C VAL A 126 -0.45 10.44 23.76
N TYR A 127 -1.44 10.36 24.66
CA TYR A 127 -1.45 9.35 25.72
C TYR A 127 -1.88 7.96 25.27
N THR A 128 -2.58 7.87 24.14
CA THR A 128 -3.01 6.62 23.52
C THR A 128 -2.06 6.27 22.39
N ASP A 129 -2.08 7.04 21.30
CA ASP A 129 -1.47 6.67 20.04
C ASP A 129 0.05 6.78 20.06
N ALA A 130 0.58 7.96 20.42
CA ALA A 130 2.02 8.16 20.43
C ALA A 130 2.71 7.19 21.40
N MET A 131 2.06 6.91 22.54
CA MET A 131 2.55 5.92 23.51
C MET A 131 2.43 4.48 23.01
N LYS A 132 1.37 4.12 22.29
CA LYS A 132 1.23 2.79 21.67
C LYS A 132 2.28 2.58 20.58
N VAL A 133 2.48 3.55 19.68
CA VAL A 133 3.54 3.49 18.66
C VAL A 133 4.92 3.38 19.31
N PHE A 134 5.18 4.13 20.38
CA PHE A 134 6.43 4.01 21.14
C PHE A 134 6.64 2.60 21.70
N ARG A 135 5.62 2.02 22.35
CA ARG A 135 5.73 0.67 22.91
C ARG A 135 5.82 -0.41 21.83
N HIS A 136 5.13 -0.24 20.70
CA HIS A 136 5.30 -1.11 19.54
C HIS A 136 6.75 -1.07 19.03
N ALA A 137 7.32 0.11 18.81
CA ALA A 137 8.67 0.24 18.28
C ALA A 137 9.77 -0.38 19.17
N ILE A 138 9.56 -0.44 20.50
CA ILE A 138 10.55 -0.97 21.45
C ILE A 138 10.26 -2.42 21.85
N HIS A 139 9.00 -2.75 22.09
CA HIS A 139 8.55 -4.01 22.69
C HIS A 139 7.70 -4.86 21.75
N ASN A 140 7.45 -4.40 20.52
CA ASN A 140 6.59 -5.06 19.55
C ASN A 140 5.17 -5.32 20.10
N GLU A 141 4.68 -4.42 20.97
CA GLU A 141 3.30 -4.43 21.44
C GLU A 141 2.32 -4.25 20.26
N PRO A 142 1.16 -4.92 20.26
CA PRO A 142 0.22 -4.83 19.16
C PRO A 142 -0.33 -3.41 18.99
N LEU A 143 -0.57 -3.04 17.74
CA LEU A 143 -1.28 -1.83 17.33
C LEU A 143 -2.61 -2.24 16.68
N ASP A 144 -3.61 -1.37 16.75
CA ASP A 144 -4.96 -1.62 16.24
C ASP A 144 -5.47 -0.42 15.45
N CYS A 145 -5.00 -0.27 14.21
CA CYS A 145 -5.53 0.72 13.28
C CYS A 145 -6.81 0.18 12.63
N CYS A 146 -7.79 1.05 12.39
CA CYS A 146 -9.10 0.66 11.86
C CYS A 146 -9.01 -0.22 10.59
N THR A 147 -9.75 -1.33 10.51
CA THR A 147 -9.84 -2.07 9.25
C THR A 147 -10.79 -1.35 8.28
N GLY A 148 -10.26 -0.92 7.14
CA GLY A 148 -11.02 -0.20 6.09
C GLY A 148 -10.71 1.30 6.09
N CYS A 149 -10.52 1.87 4.90
CA CYS A 149 -10.30 3.30 4.76
C CYS A 149 -11.51 4.09 5.26
N ILE A 150 -11.28 5.14 6.05
CA ILE A 150 -12.27 6.17 6.38
C ILE A 150 -12.35 7.18 5.22
#